data_AF-A0A3M1CEQ8-F1
#
_entry.id   AF-A0A3M1CEQ8-F1
#
_cell.length_a   1.000
_cell.length_b   1.000
_cell.length_c   1.000
_cell.angle_alpha   90.00
_cell.angle_beta   90.00
_cell.angle_gamma   90.00
#
_symmetry.space_group_name_H-M   'P 1'
#
loop_
_entity.id
_entity.type
_entity.pdbx_description
1 polymer ?
#
loop_
_entity_poly.entity_id
_entity_poly.type
_entity_poly.pdbx_seq_one_letter_code
_entity_poly.pdbx_strand_id
1 'polypeptide(L)'
;MRKTWTIATTLLLLLCGAALAGQNTDSYLSTISSYFDVSYADVFAMTGSIPNEEVPVVYFIASKCKSTPDEIMAMRQKEMSWMEVAGHCGLTAASFYTYMSGKIKSKTFAPIFEKFNSRPLTQWKNIELTDSDVINLVNLRLIYSSHDYNPFQVMEMRDLSTSWPRVDKKVALAKADLLEQKRLAKK
;
A
#
# COMPACT_ATOMS: atom_id res chain seq x y z
N MET A 1 17.82 -30.48 -40.84
CA MET A 1 18.61 -30.01 -39.68
C MET A 1 17.69 -29.26 -38.74
N ARG A 2 17.74 -29.60 -37.45
CA ARG A 2 16.73 -29.33 -36.40
C ARG A 2 17.29 -28.30 -35.40
N LYS A 3 16.40 -27.45 -34.86
CA LYS A 3 16.45 -26.73 -33.56
C LYS A 3 17.33 -25.47 -33.43
N THR A 4 16.75 -24.29 -33.64
CA THR A 4 17.21 -23.02 -33.02
C THR A 4 16.08 -22.01 -32.71
N TRP A 5 14.80 -22.39 -32.76
CA TRP A 5 13.67 -21.45 -32.68
C TRP A 5 12.88 -21.49 -31.35
N THR A 6 13.56 -21.75 -30.23
CA THR A 6 12.94 -21.76 -28.89
C THR A 6 13.61 -20.84 -27.86
N ILE A 7 14.70 -20.15 -28.21
CA ILE A 7 15.42 -19.25 -27.29
C ILE A 7 14.96 -17.78 -27.44
N ALA A 8 14.41 -17.39 -28.59
CA ALA A 8 14.01 -16.00 -28.86
C ALA A 8 12.69 -15.59 -28.18
N THR A 9 11.80 -16.53 -27.85
CA THR A 9 10.48 -16.22 -27.26
C THR A 9 10.51 -16.04 -25.74
N THR A 10 11.43 -16.71 -25.03
CA THR A 10 11.59 -16.55 -23.57
C THR A 10 12.22 -15.23 -23.18
N LEU A 11 13.15 -14.69 -23.98
CA LEU A 11 13.79 -13.40 -23.68
C LEU A 11 12.82 -12.21 -23.84
N LEU A 12 11.91 -12.26 -24.82
CA LEU A 12 10.95 -11.20 -25.10
C LEU A 12 9.86 -11.07 -24.03
N LEU A 13 9.41 -12.20 -23.47
CA LEU A 13 8.42 -12.24 -22.38
C LEU A 13 9.00 -11.72 -21.05
N LEU A 14 10.27 -12.01 -20.77
CA LEU A 14 10.96 -11.54 -19.56
C LEU A 14 11.16 -10.02 -19.56
N LEU A 15 11.54 -9.44 -20.71
CA LEU A 15 11.71 -7.99 -20.87
C LEU A 15 10.39 -7.23 -20.71
N CYS A 16 9.29 -7.75 -21.26
CA CYS A 16 7.98 -7.11 -21.15
C CYS A 16 7.44 -7.15 -19.70
N GLY A 17 7.69 -8.25 -18.96
CA GLY A 17 7.32 -8.38 -17.56
C GLY A 17 8.03 -7.38 -16.64
N ALA A 18 9.33 -7.17 -16.85
CA ALA A 18 10.13 -6.21 -16.08
C ALA A 18 9.70 -4.75 -16.35
N ALA A 19 9.45 -4.39 -17.61
CA ALA A 19 8.97 -3.05 -17.97
C ALA A 19 7.61 -2.73 -17.35
N LEU A 20 6.67 -3.69 -17.36
CA LEU A 20 5.37 -3.53 -16.71
C LEU A 20 5.48 -3.42 -15.19
N ALA A 21 6.39 -4.17 -14.55
CA ALA A 21 6.63 -4.06 -13.12
C ALA A 21 7.24 -2.69 -12.74
N GLY A 22 8.16 -2.17 -13.56
CA GLY A 22 8.74 -0.83 -13.41
C GLY A 22 7.68 0.27 -13.46
N GLN A 23 6.86 0.30 -14.51
CA GLN A 23 5.80 1.31 -14.65
C GLN A 23 4.79 1.32 -13.50
N ASN A 24 4.43 0.14 -12.98
CA ASN A 24 3.51 0.05 -11.84
C ASN A 24 4.13 0.65 -10.58
N THR A 25 5.45 0.52 -10.44
CA THR A 25 6.20 1.06 -9.31
C THR A 25 6.22 2.59 -9.38
N ASP A 26 6.60 3.17 -10.52
CA ASP A 26 6.69 4.65 -10.66
C ASP A 26 5.35 5.34 -10.38
N SER A 27 4.24 4.80 -10.92
CA SER A 27 2.89 5.30 -10.63
C SER A 27 2.60 5.31 -9.14
N TYR A 28 2.92 4.19 -8.47
CA TYR A 28 2.68 4.04 -7.05
C TYR A 28 3.56 4.96 -6.19
N LEU A 29 4.83 5.15 -6.53
CA LEU A 29 5.70 6.12 -5.84
C LEU A 29 5.19 7.56 -6.01
N SER A 30 4.63 7.90 -7.18
CA SER A 30 3.96 9.18 -7.40
C SER A 30 2.70 9.34 -6.52
N THR A 31 1.92 8.27 -6.35
CA THR A 31 0.78 8.25 -5.41
C THR A 31 1.23 8.51 -3.97
N ILE A 32 2.34 7.91 -3.53
CA ILE A 32 2.93 8.14 -2.20
C ILE A 32 3.34 9.61 -2.04
N SER A 33 4.12 10.12 -2.99
CA SER A 33 4.61 11.50 -3.01
C SER A 33 3.47 12.50 -2.89
N SER A 34 2.42 12.31 -3.70
CA SER A 34 1.24 13.19 -3.69
C SER A 34 0.44 13.11 -2.39
N TYR A 35 0.30 11.91 -1.80
CA TYR A 35 -0.51 11.71 -0.59
C TYR A 35 0.13 12.32 0.66
N PHE A 36 1.45 12.18 0.79
CA PHE A 36 2.19 12.69 1.94
C PHE A 36 2.75 14.10 1.75
N ASP A 37 2.53 14.72 0.59
CA ASP A 37 3.06 16.03 0.22
C ASP A 37 4.60 16.11 0.36
N VAL A 38 5.27 15.11 -0.20
CA VAL A 38 6.74 14.98 -0.20
C VAL A 38 7.26 14.83 -1.63
N SER A 39 8.54 15.12 -1.87
CA SER A 39 9.08 15.03 -3.23
C SER A 39 9.16 13.59 -3.72
N TYR A 40 8.94 13.38 -5.02
CA TYR A 40 9.15 12.07 -5.65
C TYR A 40 10.59 11.58 -5.45
N ALA A 41 11.57 12.49 -5.46
CA ALA A 41 12.97 12.15 -5.26
C ALA A 41 13.23 11.54 -3.88
N ASP A 42 12.60 12.09 -2.83
CA ASP A 42 12.73 11.56 -1.46
C ASP A 42 12.07 10.17 -1.33
N VAL A 43 10.90 9.99 -1.94
CA VAL A 43 10.22 8.69 -1.98
C VAL A 43 11.05 7.67 -2.75
N PHE A 44 11.59 8.06 -3.92
CA PHE A 44 12.41 7.21 -4.76
C PHE A 44 13.74 6.83 -4.08
N ALA A 45 14.36 7.74 -3.33
CA ALA A 45 15.60 7.49 -2.60
C ALA A 45 15.47 6.38 -1.54
N MET A 46 14.27 6.16 -1.01
CA MET A 46 14.00 5.06 -0.07
C MET A 46 13.89 3.70 -0.76
N THR A 47 13.64 3.67 -2.07
CA THR A 47 13.52 2.42 -2.82
C THR A 47 14.86 1.67 -2.80
N GLY A 48 14.79 0.34 -2.68
CA GLY A 48 15.98 -0.52 -2.55
C GLY A 48 16.54 -0.62 -1.13
N SER A 49 16.26 0.35 -0.24
CA SER A 49 16.58 0.23 1.19
C SER A 49 15.48 -0.49 1.97
N ILE A 50 14.24 -0.44 1.47
CA ILE A 50 13.07 -1.09 2.04
C ILE A 50 12.11 -1.51 0.91
N PRO A 51 11.26 -2.54 1.09
CA PRO A 51 10.23 -2.86 0.12
C PRO A 51 9.33 -1.65 -0.19
N ASN A 52 8.96 -1.46 -1.46
CA ASN A 52 8.17 -0.30 -1.88
C ASN A 52 6.86 -0.16 -1.09
N GLU A 53 6.26 -1.28 -0.69
CA GLU A 53 5.00 -1.32 0.06
C GLU A 53 5.12 -0.83 1.50
N GLU A 54 6.34 -0.77 2.02
CA GLU A 54 6.67 -0.30 3.34
C GLU A 54 7.00 1.20 3.37
N VAL A 55 7.36 1.79 2.23
CA VAL A 55 7.61 3.24 2.12
C VAL A 55 6.44 4.10 2.64
N PRO A 56 5.16 3.81 2.33
CA PRO A 56 4.05 4.53 2.93
C PRO A 56 3.98 4.44 4.46
N VAL A 57 4.44 3.32 5.05
CA VAL A 57 4.41 3.12 6.50
C VAL A 57 5.41 4.06 7.18
N VAL A 58 6.59 4.24 6.57
CA VAL A 58 7.62 5.19 7.03
C VAL A 58 7.03 6.60 7.12
N TYR A 59 6.50 7.10 6.00
CA TYR A 59 5.89 8.43 5.94
C TYR A 59 4.66 8.55 6.83
N PHE A 60 3.85 7.50 6.93
CA PHE A 60 2.69 7.49 7.81
C PHE A 60 3.10 7.67 9.26
N ILE A 61 4.05 6.88 9.77
CA ILE A 61 4.52 7.00 11.15
C ILE A 61 5.15 8.38 11.38
N ALA A 62 6.06 8.81 10.50
CA ALA A 62 6.71 10.12 10.56
C ALA A 62 5.67 11.26 10.62
N SER A 63 4.60 11.21 9.81
CA SER A 63 3.53 12.22 9.80
C SER A 63 2.70 12.26 11.09
N LYS A 64 2.76 11.22 11.92
CA LYS A 64 2.00 11.09 13.17
C LYS A 64 2.86 11.37 14.40
N CYS A 65 4.16 11.55 14.23
CA CYS A 65 5.08 11.86 15.31
C CYS A 65 5.96 13.06 14.94
N LYS A 66 6.90 13.42 15.82
CA LYS A 66 7.86 14.50 15.58
C LYS A 66 9.19 13.96 15.02
N SER A 67 9.16 12.82 14.34
CA SER A 67 10.35 12.18 13.78
C SER A 67 10.40 12.32 12.28
N THR A 68 11.61 12.33 11.73
CA THR A 68 11.81 12.36 10.28
C THR A 68 11.67 10.97 9.67
N PRO A 69 11.35 10.86 8.37
CA PRO A 69 11.34 9.56 7.69
C PRO A 69 12.67 8.78 7.83
N ASP A 70 13.81 9.48 7.86
CA ASP A 70 15.13 8.87 8.05
C ASP A 70 15.30 8.24 9.44
N GLU A 71 14.77 8.88 10.49
CA GLU A 71 14.76 8.32 11.84
C GLU A 71 13.88 7.07 11.92
N ILE A 72 12.72 7.09 11.26
CA ILE A 72 11.83 5.92 11.15
C ILE A 72 12.52 4.78 10.40
N MET A 73 13.19 5.08 9.28
CA MET A 73 13.98 4.13 8.50
C MET A 73 15.12 3.54 9.32
N ALA A 74 15.85 4.34 10.10
CA ALA A 74 16.94 3.87 10.94
C ALA A 74 16.45 2.91 12.04
N MET A 75 15.26 3.11 12.59
CA MET A 75 14.64 2.13 13.51
C MET A 75 14.27 0.84 12.77
N ARG A 76 13.70 0.93 11.56
CA ARG A 76 13.36 -0.25 10.77
C ARG A 76 14.58 -1.08 10.37
N GLN A 77 15.69 -0.43 10.03
CA GLN A 77 16.97 -1.09 9.72
C GLN A 77 17.59 -1.83 10.91
N LYS A 78 17.18 -1.52 12.14
CA LYS A 78 17.51 -2.28 13.36
C LYS A 78 16.57 -3.47 13.59
N GLU A 79 15.85 -3.89 12.56
CA GLU A 79 14.92 -5.03 12.55
C GLU A 79 13.73 -4.88 13.50
N MET A 80 13.41 -3.66 13.93
CA MET A 80 12.20 -3.38 14.70
C MET A 80 10.96 -3.60 13.81
N SER A 81 9.94 -4.25 14.38
CA SER A 81 8.61 -4.33 13.79
C SER A 81 7.98 -2.95 13.66
N TRP A 82 7.03 -2.79 12.74
CA TRP A 82 6.33 -1.52 12.59
C TRP A 82 5.57 -1.09 13.85
N MET A 83 5.11 -2.05 14.65
CA MET A 83 4.47 -1.77 15.93
C MET A 83 5.47 -1.29 16.99
N GLU A 84 6.71 -1.80 17.01
CA GLU A 84 7.76 -1.29 17.89
C GLU A 84 8.18 0.13 17.48
N VAL A 85 8.40 0.35 16.18
CA VAL A 85 8.73 1.67 15.62
C VAL A 85 7.61 2.68 15.94
N ALA A 86 6.35 2.29 15.75
CA ALA A 86 5.19 3.10 16.09
C ALA A 86 5.10 3.37 17.61
N GLY A 87 5.40 2.37 18.44
CA GLY A 87 5.41 2.48 19.90
C GLY A 87 6.45 3.48 20.42
N HIS A 88 7.65 3.53 19.82
CA HIS A 88 8.66 4.56 20.09
C HIS A 88 8.14 5.99 19.84
N CYS A 89 7.17 6.11 18.93
CA CYS A 89 6.50 7.35 18.58
C CYS A 89 5.22 7.63 19.40
N GLY A 90 4.90 6.78 20.38
CA GLY A 90 3.66 6.86 21.17
C GLY A 90 2.40 6.45 20.40
N LEU A 91 2.55 5.83 19.23
CA LEU A 91 1.44 5.33 18.43
C LEU A 91 1.03 3.93 18.90
N THR A 92 -0.23 3.59 18.64
CA THR A 92 -0.78 2.27 18.96
C THR A 92 -1.52 1.71 17.75
N ALA A 93 -2.03 0.48 17.83
CA ALA A 93 -2.83 -0.12 16.76
C ALA A 93 -4.01 0.78 16.33
N ALA A 94 -4.58 1.56 17.28
CA ALA A 94 -5.64 2.52 16.98
C ALA A 94 -5.23 3.58 15.95
N SER A 95 -3.95 3.96 15.87
CA SER A 95 -3.45 4.96 14.92
C SER A 95 -3.57 4.49 13.45
N PHE A 96 -3.50 3.18 13.22
CA PHE A 96 -3.58 2.57 11.90
C PHE A 96 -5.01 2.25 11.47
N TYR A 97 -5.95 2.18 12.42
CA TYR A 97 -7.34 1.83 12.15
C TYR A 97 -8.06 2.96 11.40
N THR A 98 -8.88 2.59 10.41
CA THR A 98 -9.82 3.49 9.74
C THR A 98 -11.22 2.93 9.96
N TYR A 99 -12.14 3.75 10.47
CA TYR A 99 -13.53 3.33 10.64
C TYR A 99 -14.17 3.05 9.29
N MET A 100 -14.83 1.90 9.17
CA MET A 100 -15.53 1.49 7.95
C MET A 100 -16.93 1.03 8.28
N SER A 101 -17.91 1.64 7.63
CA SER A 101 -19.31 1.20 7.71
C SER A 101 -19.57 0.11 6.67
N GLY A 102 -19.74 -1.13 7.12
CA GLY A 102 -20.12 -2.25 6.25
C GLY A 102 -19.41 -3.56 6.57
N LYS A 103 -19.87 -4.65 5.93
CA LYS A 103 -19.28 -5.97 6.10
C LYS A 103 -18.02 -6.12 5.26
N ILE A 104 -16.88 -6.31 5.91
CA ILE A 104 -15.60 -6.58 5.25
C ILE A 104 -15.56 -8.05 4.82
N LYS A 105 -15.50 -8.28 3.51
CA LYS A 105 -15.43 -9.63 2.90
C LYS A 105 -14.01 -10.05 2.52
N SER A 106 -13.05 -9.13 2.57
CA SER A 106 -11.67 -9.43 2.17
C SER A 106 -11.03 -10.43 3.13
N LYS A 107 -10.37 -11.44 2.56
CA LYS A 107 -9.61 -12.44 3.33
C LYS A 107 -8.43 -11.82 4.04
N THR A 108 -7.80 -10.81 3.43
CA THR A 108 -6.67 -10.07 4.01
C THR A 108 -7.14 -9.17 5.16
N PHE A 109 -8.21 -8.42 4.97
CA PHE A 109 -8.61 -7.37 5.92
C PHE A 109 -9.59 -7.83 7.01
N ALA A 110 -10.45 -8.84 6.76
CA ALA A 110 -11.43 -9.28 7.75
C ALA A 110 -10.78 -9.69 9.09
N PRO A 111 -9.69 -10.50 9.11
CA PRO A 111 -9.02 -10.84 10.37
C PRO A 111 -8.44 -9.62 11.09
N ILE A 112 -7.91 -8.64 10.34
CA ILE A 112 -7.33 -7.41 10.91
C ILE A 112 -8.42 -6.62 11.61
N PHE A 113 -9.54 -6.35 10.93
CA PHE A 113 -10.65 -5.57 11.48
C PHE A 113 -11.36 -6.30 12.63
N GLU A 114 -11.40 -7.64 12.62
CA GLU A 114 -11.95 -8.42 13.73
C GLU A 114 -11.19 -8.19 15.04
N LYS A 115 -9.85 -7.98 14.99
CA LYS A 115 -9.06 -7.61 16.18
C LYS A 115 -9.58 -6.35 16.87
N PHE A 116 -10.11 -5.40 16.09
CA PHE A 116 -10.67 -4.14 16.58
C PHE A 116 -12.13 -4.27 17.00
N ASN A 117 -12.95 -4.91 16.17
CA ASN A 117 -14.40 -5.01 16.39
C ASN A 117 -14.77 -5.93 17.56
N SER A 118 -13.92 -6.91 17.88
CA SER A 118 -14.11 -7.83 19.02
C SER A 118 -13.74 -7.21 20.38
N ARG A 119 -13.25 -5.96 20.41
CA ARG A 119 -12.70 -5.33 21.62
C ARG A 119 -13.27 -3.92 21.82
N PRO A 120 -13.52 -3.49 23.07
CA PRO A 120 -13.86 -2.10 23.35
C PRO A 120 -12.69 -1.18 23.01
N LEU A 121 -13.00 0.07 22.64
CA LEU A 121 -12.01 1.10 22.25
C LEU A 121 -10.87 1.26 23.26
N THR A 122 -11.15 1.12 24.57
CA THR A 122 -10.16 1.22 25.65
C THR A 122 -9.08 0.15 25.61
N GLN A 123 -9.33 -0.97 24.92
CA GLN A 123 -8.39 -2.07 24.76
C GLN A 123 -7.62 -2.03 23.44
N TRP A 124 -7.90 -1.06 22.56
CA TRP A 124 -7.25 -1.00 21.24
C TRP A 124 -5.75 -0.75 21.32
N LYS A 125 -5.27 -0.10 22.38
CA LYS A 125 -3.84 0.07 22.63
C LYS A 125 -3.09 -1.27 22.84
N ASN A 126 -3.80 -2.34 23.18
CA ASN A 126 -3.26 -3.68 23.41
C ASN A 126 -3.50 -4.63 22.22
N ILE A 127 -3.94 -4.10 21.06
CA ILE A 127 -4.06 -4.89 19.85
C ILE A 127 -2.67 -5.05 19.24
N GLU A 128 -2.30 -6.31 18.98
CA GLU A 128 -1.08 -6.64 18.26
C GLU A 128 -1.36 -6.72 16.76
N LEU A 129 -0.67 -5.85 16.01
CA LEU A 129 -0.65 -5.88 14.56
C LEU A 129 0.68 -6.45 14.09
N THR A 130 0.63 -7.34 13.11
CA THR A 130 1.84 -7.78 12.42
C THR A 130 2.33 -6.68 11.48
N ASP A 131 3.58 -6.76 11.02
CA ASP A 131 4.08 -5.87 9.97
C ASP A 131 3.17 -5.88 8.73
N SER A 132 2.69 -7.06 8.33
CA SER A 132 1.77 -7.20 7.21
C SER A 132 0.44 -6.50 7.47
N ASP A 133 -0.09 -6.55 8.70
CA ASP A 133 -1.32 -5.84 9.06
C ASP A 133 -1.13 -4.32 8.91
N VAL A 134 -0.02 -3.79 9.44
CA VAL A 134 0.32 -2.36 9.35
C VAL A 134 0.48 -1.93 7.90
N ILE A 135 1.29 -2.66 7.12
CA ILE A 135 1.50 -2.41 5.69
C ILE A 135 0.16 -2.37 4.95
N ASN A 136 -0.70 -3.36 5.19
CA ASN A 136 -1.99 -3.44 4.50
C ASN A 136 -2.93 -2.28 4.89
N LEU A 137 -3.02 -1.94 6.17
CA LEU A 137 -3.87 -0.84 6.64
C LEU A 137 -3.42 0.52 6.10
N VAL A 138 -2.11 0.80 6.12
CA VAL A 138 -1.56 2.06 5.60
C VAL A 138 -1.75 2.15 4.10
N ASN A 139 -1.45 1.09 3.35
CA ASN A 139 -1.60 1.10 1.90
C ASN A 139 -3.05 1.18 1.44
N LEU A 140 -3.96 0.51 2.15
CA LEU A 140 -5.39 0.67 1.91
C LEU A 140 -5.77 2.15 2.03
N ARG A 141 -5.37 2.80 3.14
CA ARG A 141 -5.63 4.22 3.38
C ARG A 141 -5.06 5.12 2.29
N LEU A 142 -3.81 4.92 1.93
CA LEU A 142 -3.14 5.62 0.83
C LEU A 142 -3.98 5.54 -0.44
N ILE A 143 -4.27 4.33 -0.92
CA ILE A 143 -4.87 4.13 -2.24
C ILE A 143 -6.32 4.60 -2.29
N TYR A 144 -7.16 4.25 -1.32
CA TYR A 144 -8.57 4.67 -1.40
C TYR A 144 -8.70 6.20 -1.28
N SER A 145 -7.80 6.85 -0.52
CA SER A 145 -7.82 8.30 -0.34
C SER A 145 -7.29 9.04 -1.57
N SER A 146 -6.12 8.63 -2.09
CA SER A 146 -5.48 9.30 -3.23
C SER A 146 -6.31 9.21 -4.51
N HIS A 147 -7.05 8.12 -4.69
CA HIS A 147 -7.87 7.90 -5.88
C HIS A 147 -9.34 8.26 -5.69
N ASP A 148 -9.75 8.68 -4.48
CA ASP A 148 -11.16 8.86 -4.10
C ASP A 148 -12.00 7.65 -4.56
N TYR A 149 -11.60 6.46 -4.08
CA TYR A 149 -12.14 5.18 -4.53
C TYR A 149 -12.74 4.39 -3.37
N ASN A 150 -13.64 3.46 -3.69
CA ASN A 150 -14.32 2.68 -2.65
C ASN A 150 -13.32 1.74 -1.94
N PRO A 151 -13.13 1.86 -0.61
CA PRO A 151 -12.16 1.05 0.12
C PRO A 151 -12.46 -0.46 0.05
N PHE A 152 -13.74 -0.87 -0.02
CA PHE A 152 -14.10 -2.28 -0.15
C PHE A 152 -13.64 -2.89 -1.48
N GLN A 153 -13.67 -2.10 -2.56
CA GLN A 153 -13.16 -2.53 -3.86
C GLN A 153 -11.62 -2.58 -3.86
N VAL A 154 -10.95 -1.65 -3.18
CA VAL A 154 -9.49 -1.71 -3.01
C VAL A 154 -9.08 -2.98 -2.26
N MET A 155 -9.80 -3.35 -1.20
CA MET A 155 -9.56 -4.60 -0.46
C MET A 155 -9.73 -5.85 -1.35
N GLU A 156 -10.77 -5.89 -2.19
CA GLU A 156 -10.98 -6.99 -3.14
C GLU A 156 -9.85 -7.06 -4.18
N MET A 157 -9.44 -5.91 -4.73
CA MET A 157 -8.29 -5.85 -5.64
C MET A 157 -7.00 -6.30 -4.96
N ARG A 158 -6.83 -6.02 -3.66
CA ARG A 158 -5.68 -6.48 -2.86
C ARG A 158 -5.67 -8.00 -2.69
N ASP A 159 -6.81 -8.62 -2.40
CA ASP A 159 -6.93 -10.09 -2.29
C ASP A 159 -6.56 -10.81 -3.60
N LEU A 160 -6.79 -10.15 -4.74
CA LEU A 160 -6.51 -10.68 -6.09
C LEU A 160 -5.14 -10.27 -6.66
N SER A 161 -4.35 -9.49 -5.92
CA SER A 161 -3.09 -8.94 -6.41
C SER A 161 -1.92 -9.39 -5.57
N THR A 162 -0.77 -9.54 -6.20
CA THR A 162 0.47 -9.96 -5.52
C THR A 162 1.23 -8.79 -4.90
N SER A 163 0.91 -7.54 -5.27
CA SER A 163 1.58 -6.35 -4.74
C SER A 163 0.71 -5.08 -4.77
N TRP A 164 0.99 -4.13 -3.87
CA TRP A 164 0.33 -2.82 -3.75
C TRP A 164 0.54 -1.90 -4.95
N PRO A 165 1.72 -1.83 -5.61
CA PRO A 165 1.87 -1.11 -6.87
C PRO A 165 0.91 -1.59 -7.97
N ARG A 166 0.57 -2.89 -8.00
CA ARG A 166 -0.43 -3.42 -8.93
C ARG A 166 -1.85 -3.04 -8.54
N VAL A 167 -2.17 -2.99 -7.24
CA VAL A 167 -3.47 -2.53 -6.74
C VAL A 167 -3.68 -1.07 -7.10
N ASP A 168 -2.71 -0.20 -6.83
CA ASP A 168 -2.74 1.22 -7.17
C ASP A 168 -3.06 1.45 -8.65
N LYS A 169 -2.32 0.79 -9.55
CA LYS A 169 -2.58 0.87 -10.99
C LYS A 169 -3.98 0.39 -11.38
N LYS A 170 -4.45 -0.74 -10.81
CA LYS A 170 -5.80 -1.26 -11.09
C LYS A 170 -6.88 -0.27 -10.66
N VAL A 171 -6.71 0.35 -9.49
CA VAL A 171 -7.63 1.38 -8.98
C VAL A 171 -7.62 2.62 -9.88
N ALA A 172 -6.44 3.10 -10.27
CA ALA A 172 -6.30 4.26 -11.16
C ALA A 172 -7.02 4.04 -12.50
N LEU A 173 -6.83 2.87 -13.11
CA LEU A 173 -7.52 2.50 -14.36
C LEU A 173 -9.04 2.40 -14.17
N ALA A 174 -9.50 1.73 -13.11
CA ALA A 174 -10.93 1.59 -12.83
C ALA A 174 -11.62 2.94 -12.55
N LYS A 175 -10.91 3.89 -11.91
CA LYS A 175 -11.41 5.26 -11.69
C LYS A 175 -11.51 6.01 -13.02
N ALA A 176 -10.50 5.91 -13.89
CA ALA A 176 -10.52 6.56 -15.20
C ALA A 176 -11.70 6.07 -16.06
N ASP A 177 -11.92 4.75 -16.11
CA ASP A 177 -13.05 4.16 -16.84
C ASP A 177 -14.41 4.63 -16.30
N LEU A 178 -14.56 4.69 -14.97
CA LEU A 178 -15.77 5.19 -14.32
C LEU A 178 -16.05 6.66 -14.68
N LEU A 179 -15.01 7.49 -14.73
CA LEU A 179 -15.14 8.91 -15.09
C LEU A 179 -15.54 9.07 -16.56
N GLU A 180 -14.97 8.27 -17.45
CA GLU A 180 -15.31 8.29 -18.87
C GLU A 180 -16.75 7.84 -19.12
N GLN A 181 -17.20 6.76 -18.46
CA GLN A 181 -18.60 6.31 -18.54
C GLN A 181 -19.57 7.40 -18.05
N LYS A 182 -19.26 8.07 -16.94
CA LYS A 182 -20.05 9.19 -16.42
C LYS A 182 -20.09 10.38 -17.39
N ARG A 183 -19.01 10.63 -18.13
CA ARG A 183 -18.94 11.69 -19.15
C ARG A 183 -19.81 11.34 -20.34
N LEU A 184 -19.76 10.09 -20.81
CA LEU A 184 -20.58 9.61 -21.93
C LEU A 184 -22.07 9.59 -21.59
N ALA A 185 -22.45 9.20 -20.38
CA ALA A 185 -23.85 9.18 -19.93
C ALA A 185 -24.48 10.57 -19.74
N LYS A 186 -23.66 11.63 -19.71
CA LYS A 186 -24.12 13.03 -19.62
C LYS A 186 -24.28 13.72 -20.97
N LYS A 187 -23.88 13.07 -22.07
CA LYS A 187 -24.07 13.56 -23.44
C LYS A 187 -25.34 12.97 -24.03
#